data_AF-A0A7W4ZP22-F1
#
_entry.id   AF-A0A7W4ZP22-F1
#
_cell.length_a   1.000
_cell.length_b   1.000
_cell.length_c   1.000
_cell.angle_alpha   90.00
_cell.angle_beta   90.00
_cell.angle_gamma   90.00
#
_symmetry.space_group_name_H-M   'P 1'
#
loop_
_entity.id
_entity.type
_entity.pdbx_description
1 polymer ?
#
loop_
_entity_poly.entity_id
_entity_poly.type
_entity_poly.pdbx_seq_one_letter_code
_entity_poly.pdbx_strand_id
1 'polypeptide(L)'
;MIGNLFTVAELAPESLREALADMLAVPDKAVDVADADGDQESRHWDAPVLCTFRILPPGDLALELDITVEDATAGTLTEEGLARALAARVKSSVLHPSTLDLPSAYWVAVPDGRSVRCRLEAIDSDEDTAYRVDAVEEQVPDLPRARVEILPEILDRQPIATPVSDAVLATLPTGTAASVEGHVHHYLRVWERLTYRLRSDWAPSGRYRADLFHRDLEAREELERLIPEMSEMYAVALRDAVTQLDRTFKEHTDTKPTSDDDGKADSWWRNRVPRRTPW
;
A
#
# COMPACT_ATOMS: atom_id res chain seq x y z
N MET A 1 9.66 3.98 -19.83
CA MET A 1 9.18 3.32 -18.57
C MET A 1 10.38 2.87 -17.74
N ILE A 2 10.33 3.02 -16.41
CA ILE A 2 11.38 2.61 -15.47
C ILE A 2 10.75 1.70 -14.43
N GLY A 3 11.43 0.61 -14.05
CA GLY A 3 11.02 -0.29 -12.97
C GLY A 3 12.20 -0.63 -12.06
N ASN A 4 12.00 -0.46 -10.76
CA ASN A 4 12.95 -0.82 -9.72
C ASN A 4 12.43 -2.09 -9.03
N LEU A 5 13.03 -3.22 -9.36
CA LEU A 5 12.55 -4.52 -8.92
C LEU A 5 13.58 -5.19 -8.01
N PHE A 6 13.10 -6.14 -7.21
CA PHE A 6 13.98 -7.10 -6.56
C PHE A 6 13.60 -8.52 -6.92
N THR A 7 14.58 -9.42 -6.97
CA THR A 7 14.34 -10.85 -7.16
C THR A 7 14.73 -11.61 -5.90
N VAL A 8 13.95 -12.64 -5.56
CA VAL A 8 14.27 -13.52 -4.43
C VAL A 8 15.40 -14.49 -4.78
N ALA A 9 15.42 -15.00 -6.01
CA ALA A 9 16.46 -15.89 -6.52
C ALA A 9 17.55 -15.12 -7.28
N GLU A 10 18.79 -15.57 -7.15
CA GLU A 10 19.87 -15.11 -8.01
C GLU A 10 19.63 -15.63 -9.44
N LEU A 11 19.70 -14.73 -10.42
CA LEU A 11 19.46 -15.03 -11.83
C LEU A 11 20.73 -14.82 -12.63
N ALA A 12 21.03 -15.76 -13.52
CA ALA A 12 22.09 -15.56 -14.51
C ALA A 12 21.72 -14.41 -15.45
N PRO A 13 22.68 -13.53 -15.84
CA PRO A 13 22.41 -12.41 -16.74
C PRO A 13 21.76 -12.81 -18.06
N GLU A 14 22.13 -13.98 -18.62
CA GLU A 14 21.54 -14.52 -19.84
C GLU A 14 20.07 -14.90 -19.64
N SER A 15 19.72 -15.53 -18.51
CA SER A 15 18.33 -15.87 -18.19
C SER A 15 17.48 -14.62 -17.99
N LEU A 16 18.05 -13.57 -17.38
CA LEU A 16 17.36 -12.29 -17.22
C LEU A 16 17.13 -11.61 -18.58
N ARG A 17 18.13 -11.63 -19.47
CA ARG A 17 18.02 -11.10 -20.83
C ARG A 17 16.94 -11.82 -21.64
N GLU A 18 16.96 -13.16 -21.64
CA GLU A 18 15.96 -13.98 -22.31
C GLU A 18 14.55 -13.71 -21.78
N ALA A 19 14.38 -13.61 -20.46
CA ALA A 19 13.09 -13.32 -19.84
C ALA A 19 12.54 -11.94 -20.24
N LEU A 20 13.39 -10.91 -20.26
CA LEU A 20 13.04 -9.54 -20.69
C LEU A 20 12.73 -9.48 -22.18
N ALA A 21 13.53 -10.12 -23.02
CA ALA A 21 13.31 -10.15 -24.46
C ALA A 21 11.97 -10.81 -24.81
N ASP A 22 11.69 -11.96 -24.20
CA ASP A 22 10.47 -12.71 -24.43
C ASP A 22 9.22 -11.98 -23.89
N MET A 23 9.27 -11.38 -22.69
CA MET A 23 8.11 -10.66 -22.15
C MET A 23 7.78 -9.39 -22.93
N LEU A 24 8.78 -8.71 -23.48
CA LEU A 24 8.61 -7.48 -24.27
C LEU A 24 8.44 -7.75 -25.76
N ALA A 25 8.48 -9.03 -26.17
CA ALA A 25 8.43 -9.47 -27.57
C ALA A 25 9.47 -8.76 -28.46
N VAL A 26 10.68 -8.55 -27.93
CA VAL A 26 11.81 -7.98 -28.66
C VAL A 26 12.90 -9.03 -28.91
N PRO A 27 13.76 -8.85 -29.92
CA PRO A 27 14.92 -9.72 -30.10
C PRO A 27 15.88 -9.63 -28.89
N ASP A 28 16.56 -10.73 -28.55
CA ASP A 28 17.54 -10.79 -27.46
C ASP A 28 18.60 -9.67 -27.53
N LYS A 29 19.10 -9.37 -28.73
CA LYS A 29 20.06 -8.28 -29.00
C LYS A 29 19.53 -6.87 -28.70
N ALA A 30 18.24 -6.71 -28.46
CA ALA A 30 17.60 -5.45 -28.10
C ALA A 30 17.50 -5.27 -26.57
N VAL A 31 18.06 -6.20 -25.80
CA VAL A 31 18.13 -6.17 -24.34
C VAL A 31 19.58 -6.17 -23.89
N ASP A 32 20.00 -5.12 -23.20
CA ASP A 32 21.27 -5.04 -22.50
C ASP A 32 21.04 -5.43 -21.03
N VAL A 33 21.87 -6.34 -20.51
CA VAL A 33 21.86 -6.73 -19.10
C VAL A 33 23.29 -6.68 -18.60
N ALA A 34 23.54 -5.87 -17.57
CA ALA A 34 24.87 -5.67 -17.01
C ALA A 34 24.84 -5.53 -15.48
N ASP A 35 25.92 -5.97 -14.85
CA ASP A 35 26.17 -5.76 -13.43
C ASP A 35 26.48 -4.28 -13.18
N ALA A 36 25.92 -3.69 -12.13
CA ALA A 36 26.16 -2.31 -11.71
C ALA A 36 27.63 -2.06 -11.37
N ASP A 37 28.31 -3.05 -10.81
CA ASP A 37 29.72 -2.98 -10.41
C ASP A 37 30.67 -3.55 -11.48
N GLY A 38 30.11 -4.00 -12.61
CA GLY A 38 30.83 -4.57 -13.74
C GLY A 38 31.39 -3.52 -14.71
N ASP A 39 31.95 -4.00 -15.83
CA ASP A 39 32.44 -3.15 -16.91
C ASP A 39 31.29 -2.42 -17.63
N GLN A 40 31.22 -1.10 -17.42
CA GLN A 40 30.20 -0.25 -18.03
C GLN A 40 30.55 0.19 -19.46
N GLU A 41 31.80 0.06 -19.90
CA GLU A 41 32.24 0.53 -21.22
C GLU A 41 31.75 -0.39 -22.34
N SER A 42 31.56 -1.68 -22.06
CA SER A 42 31.09 -2.68 -23.03
C SER A 42 29.57 -2.75 -23.16
N ARG A 43 28.81 -1.94 -22.39
CA ARG A 43 27.35 -1.96 -22.42
C ARG A 43 26.76 -1.45 -23.73
N HIS A 44 25.67 -2.08 -24.16
CA HIS A 44 24.92 -1.68 -25.33
C HIS A 44 23.89 -0.59 -24.95
N TRP A 45 24.36 0.61 -24.65
CA TRP A 45 23.51 1.73 -24.19
C TRP A 45 22.38 2.13 -25.16
N ASP A 46 22.52 1.81 -26.45
CA ASP A 46 21.50 2.05 -27.48
C ASP A 46 20.41 0.95 -27.54
N ALA A 47 20.47 -0.05 -26.65
CA ALA A 47 19.44 -1.08 -26.59
C ALA A 47 18.12 -0.49 -26.03
N PRO A 48 16.96 -0.78 -26.64
CA PRO A 48 15.68 -0.24 -26.19
C PRO A 48 15.23 -0.76 -24.81
N VAL A 49 15.90 -1.79 -24.29
CA VAL A 49 15.71 -2.34 -22.95
C VAL A 49 17.07 -2.41 -22.29
N LEU A 50 17.23 -1.67 -21.19
CA LEU A 50 18.42 -1.69 -20.35
C LEU A 50 18.05 -2.27 -19.00
N CYS A 51 18.80 -3.26 -18.53
CA CYS A 51 18.68 -3.81 -17.19
C CYS A 51 20.05 -3.73 -16.51
N THR A 52 20.15 -2.90 -15.49
CA THR A 52 21.29 -2.91 -14.58
C THR A 52 20.90 -3.75 -13.37
N PHE A 53 21.72 -4.72 -12.98
CA PHE A 53 21.48 -5.50 -11.76
C PHE A 53 22.60 -5.31 -10.75
N ARG A 54 22.28 -5.42 -9.47
CA ARG A 54 23.25 -5.49 -8.38
C ARG A 54 22.99 -6.75 -7.57
N ILE A 55 24.05 -7.50 -7.28
CA ILE A 55 23.97 -8.65 -6.38
C ILE A 55 23.89 -8.14 -4.95
N LEU A 56 22.86 -8.57 -4.22
CA LEU A 56 22.64 -8.15 -2.85
C LEU A 56 23.39 -9.06 -1.86
N PRO A 57 23.82 -8.54 -0.70
CA PRO A 57 24.32 -9.38 0.37
C PRO A 57 23.27 -10.41 0.83
N PRO A 58 23.69 -11.50 1.51
CA PRO A 58 22.77 -12.55 1.95
C PRO A 58 21.55 -12.01 2.72
N GLY A 59 20.35 -12.23 2.19
CA GLY A 59 19.09 -11.72 2.71
C GLY A 59 17.89 -12.55 2.26
N ASP A 60 16.71 -11.94 2.19
CA ASP A 60 15.54 -12.53 1.50
C ASP A 60 15.52 -12.20 0.00
N LEU A 61 16.32 -11.22 -0.43
CA LEU A 61 16.43 -10.77 -1.81
C LEU A 61 17.85 -11.02 -2.32
N ALA A 62 17.98 -11.46 -3.56
CA ALA A 62 19.24 -11.82 -4.19
C ALA A 62 19.75 -10.76 -5.16
N LEU A 63 18.87 -10.15 -5.96
CA LEU A 63 19.22 -9.08 -6.89
C LEU A 63 18.32 -7.87 -6.72
N GLU A 64 18.91 -6.69 -6.88
CA GLU A 64 18.23 -5.43 -7.18
C GLU A 64 18.36 -5.16 -8.68
N LEU A 65 17.26 -4.79 -9.33
CA LEU A 65 17.19 -4.55 -10.77
C LEU A 65 16.68 -3.12 -11.03
N ASP A 66 17.44 -2.37 -11.83
CA ASP A 66 17.00 -1.12 -12.45
C ASP A 66 16.76 -1.38 -13.94
N ILE A 67 15.49 -1.37 -14.33
CA ILE A 67 15.06 -1.69 -15.69
C ILE A 67 14.50 -0.43 -16.35
N THR A 68 15.12 -0.02 -17.44
CA THR A 68 14.62 1.04 -18.31
C THR A 68 14.17 0.45 -19.65
N VAL A 69 12.94 0.76 -20.05
CA VAL A 69 12.37 0.37 -21.34
C VAL A 69 11.96 1.63 -22.09
N GLU A 70 12.46 1.80 -23.32
CA GLU A 70 12.07 2.90 -24.20
C GLU A 70 10.56 2.92 -24.45
N ASP A 71 9.97 4.10 -24.55
CA ASP A 71 8.51 4.28 -24.58
C ASP A 71 7.83 3.56 -25.77
N ALA A 72 8.49 3.50 -26.94
CA ALA A 72 7.99 2.79 -28.11
C ALA A 72 7.87 1.27 -27.88
N THR A 73 8.74 0.71 -27.01
CA THR A 73 8.75 -0.70 -26.63
C THR A 73 7.84 -0.95 -25.43
N ALA A 74 7.81 -0.03 -24.47
CA ALA A 74 7.05 -0.18 -23.24
C ALA A 74 5.52 -0.22 -23.48
N GLY A 75 5.00 0.58 -24.41
CA GLY A 75 3.57 0.63 -24.69
C GLY A 75 2.72 0.99 -23.46
N THR A 76 1.98 0.02 -22.91
CA THR A 76 1.14 0.18 -21.70
C THR A 76 1.70 -0.55 -20.47
N LEU A 77 2.94 -1.02 -20.56
CA LEU A 77 3.57 -1.77 -19.48
C LEU A 77 3.73 -0.91 -18.23
N THR A 78 3.24 -1.43 -17.11
CA THR A 78 3.44 -0.86 -15.77
C THR A 78 4.54 -1.62 -15.05
N GLU A 79 5.09 -1.02 -13.99
CA GLU A 79 6.08 -1.68 -13.13
C GLU A 79 5.52 -2.96 -12.47
N GLU A 80 4.24 -2.96 -12.06
CA GLU A 80 3.53 -4.17 -11.62
C GLU A 80 3.48 -5.23 -12.72
N GLY A 81 3.13 -4.82 -13.95
CA GLY A 81 3.05 -5.71 -15.10
C GLY A 81 4.41 -6.34 -15.42
N LEU A 82 5.48 -5.54 -15.34
CA LEU A 82 6.87 -5.98 -15.52
C LEU A 82 7.25 -7.01 -14.45
N ALA A 83 7.00 -6.72 -13.17
CA ALA A 83 7.31 -7.63 -12.06
C ALA A 83 6.57 -8.97 -12.18
N ARG A 84 5.27 -8.94 -12.51
CA ARG A 84 4.45 -10.15 -12.69
C ARG A 84 4.88 -10.97 -13.88
N ALA A 85 5.17 -10.34 -15.01
CA ALA A 85 5.68 -11.03 -16.19
C ALA A 85 7.05 -11.66 -15.91
N LEU A 86 7.95 -10.92 -15.27
CA LEU A 86 9.27 -11.41 -14.88
C LEU A 86 9.16 -12.62 -13.95
N ALA A 87 8.37 -12.51 -12.87
CA ALA A 87 8.17 -13.59 -11.89
C ALA A 87 7.69 -14.90 -12.55
N ALA A 88 6.75 -14.80 -13.49
CA ALA A 88 6.25 -15.97 -14.22
C ALA A 88 7.32 -16.62 -15.11
N ARG A 89 8.20 -15.83 -15.74
CA ARG A 89 9.26 -16.34 -16.63
C ARG A 89 10.41 -16.97 -15.86
N VAL A 90 10.86 -16.30 -14.79
CA VAL A 90 12.01 -16.74 -13.99
C VAL A 90 11.62 -17.77 -12.93
N LYS A 91 10.32 -18.01 -12.74
CA LYS A 91 9.75 -18.97 -11.76
C LYS A 91 10.21 -18.69 -10.33
N SER A 92 10.39 -17.43 -10.00
CA SER A 92 10.73 -16.92 -8.67
C SER A 92 9.93 -15.65 -8.41
N SER A 93 9.62 -15.38 -7.15
CA SER A 93 9.02 -14.13 -6.72
C SER A 93 9.89 -12.92 -7.08
N VAL A 94 9.20 -11.85 -7.50
CA VAL A 94 9.78 -10.54 -7.84
C VAL A 94 9.03 -9.48 -7.05
N LEU A 95 9.76 -8.57 -6.40
CA LEU A 95 9.17 -7.46 -5.66
C LEU A 95 9.19 -6.20 -6.50
N HIS A 96 8.17 -5.36 -6.33
CA HIS A 96 8.13 -4.02 -6.87
C HIS A 96 7.54 -3.04 -5.84
N PRO A 97 7.93 -1.76 -5.87
CA PRO A 97 7.44 -0.78 -4.92
C PRO A 97 5.92 -0.62 -5.03
N SER A 98 5.28 -0.35 -3.90
CA SER A 98 3.89 0.10 -3.89
C SER A 98 3.81 1.57 -4.30
N THR A 99 2.71 1.97 -4.92
CA THR A 99 2.42 3.39 -5.22
C THR A 99 2.03 4.20 -3.98
N LEU A 100 2.23 3.65 -2.78
CA LEU A 100 1.94 4.33 -1.52
C LEU A 100 3.18 5.13 -1.13
N ASP A 101 2.97 6.29 -0.52
CA ASP A 101 4.05 7.06 0.11
C ASP A 101 4.48 6.40 1.44
N LEU A 102 5.07 5.21 1.30
CA LEU A 102 5.58 4.36 2.36
C LEU A 102 6.74 3.55 1.80
N PRO A 103 8.00 3.94 2.09
CA PRO A 103 9.18 3.29 1.51
C PRO A 103 9.29 1.79 1.78
N SER A 104 8.70 1.28 2.87
CA SER A 104 8.69 -0.15 3.19
C SER A 104 7.55 -0.93 2.53
N ALA A 105 6.60 -0.28 1.85
CA ALA A 105 5.47 -0.97 1.23
C ALA A 105 5.83 -1.47 -0.16
N TYR A 106 5.84 -2.79 -0.32
CA TYR A 106 6.11 -3.47 -1.57
C TYR A 106 4.99 -4.45 -1.92
N TRP A 107 5.00 -4.88 -3.16
CA TRP A 107 4.21 -6.00 -3.65
C TRP A 107 5.16 -7.12 -4.07
N VAL A 108 4.80 -8.35 -3.73
CA VAL A 108 5.44 -9.57 -4.21
C VAL A 108 4.59 -10.12 -5.35
N ALA A 109 5.12 -10.05 -6.58
CA ALA A 109 4.60 -10.82 -7.69
C ALA A 109 5.05 -12.28 -7.54
N VAL A 110 4.08 -13.18 -7.45
CA VAL A 110 4.30 -14.62 -7.28
C VAL A 110 4.22 -15.31 -8.65
N PRO A 111 5.04 -16.34 -8.93
CA PRO A 111 5.03 -17.02 -10.23
C PRO A 111 3.67 -17.61 -10.66
N ASP A 112 2.78 -17.86 -9.70
CA ASP A 112 1.41 -18.34 -9.95
C ASP A 112 0.43 -17.23 -10.38
N GLY A 113 0.92 -16.00 -10.53
CA GLY A 113 0.16 -14.85 -11.00
C GLY A 113 -0.47 -14.01 -9.90
N ARG A 114 -0.36 -14.41 -8.62
CA ARG A 114 -0.81 -13.60 -7.48
C ARG A 114 0.12 -12.39 -7.25
N SER A 115 -0.44 -11.36 -6.63
CA SER A 115 0.30 -10.21 -6.10
C SER A 115 -0.03 -10.07 -4.61
N VAL A 116 0.98 -10.13 -3.75
CA VAL A 116 0.82 -10.13 -2.29
C VAL A 116 1.53 -8.92 -1.70
N ARG A 117 0.86 -8.13 -0.87
CA ARG A 117 1.54 -7.00 -0.19
C ARG A 117 2.57 -7.51 0.81
N CYS A 118 3.67 -6.78 0.92
CA CYS A 118 4.70 -7.05 1.89
C CYS A 118 5.29 -5.78 2.49
N ARG A 119 5.91 -5.96 3.66
CA ARG A 119 6.77 -4.98 4.32
C ARG A 119 8.22 -5.37 4.05
N LEU A 120 8.93 -4.51 3.34
CA LEU A 120 10.37 -4.63 3.09
C LEU A 120 11.13 -3.75 4.06
N GLU A 121 12.15 -4.32 4.69
CA GLU A 121 13.08 -3.63 5.58
C GLU A 121 14.48 -3.64 4.97
N ALA A 122 15.08 -2.46 4.84
CA ALA A 122 16.50 -2.31 4.58
C ALA A 122 17.28 -2.61 5.87
N ILE A 123 18.29 -3.47 5.75
CA ILE A 123 19.24 -3.79 6.80
C ILE A 123 20.57 -3.20 6.35
N ASP A 124 20.77 -1.95 6.74
CA ASP A 124 22.00 -1.24 6.42
C ASP A 124 23.15 -1.76 7.29
N SER A 125 24.24 -2.14 6.63
CA SER A 125 25.54 -2.36 7.24
C SER A 125 26.51 -1.26 6.78
N ASP A 126 27.69 -1.19 7.40
CA ASP A 126 28.66 -0.14 7.10
C ASP A 126 29.16 -0.16 5.64
N GLU A 127 29.01 -1.29 4.93
CA GLU A 127 29.53 -1.49 3.56
C GLU A 127 28.41 -1.72 2.53
N ASP A 128 27.31 -2.40 2.89
CA ASP A 128 26.21 -2.73 1.98
C ASP A 128 24.83 -2.72 2.64
N THR A 129 23.77 -2.59 1.82
CA THR A 129 22.37 -2.75 2.24
C THR A 129 21.86 -4.13 1.85
N ALA A 130 21.53 -4.95 2.85
CA ALA A 130 20.76 -6.18 2.66
C ALA A 130 19.26 -5.88 2.84
N TYR A 131 18.40 -6.78 2.39
CA TYR A 131 16.96 -6.60 2.52
C TYR A 131 16.29 -7.83 3.14
N ARG A 132 15.30 -7.57 3.99
CA ARG A 132 14.45 -8.57 4.63
C ARG A 132 12.99 -8.27 4.35
N VAL A 133 12.25 -9.31 3.97
CA VAL A 133 10.78 -9.24 3.91
C VAL A 133 10.25 -9.62 5.28
N ASP A 134 9.92 -8.61 6.08
CA ASP A 134 9.48 -8.78 7.47
C ASP A 134 8.10 -9.45 7.55
N ALA A 135 7.17 -9.00 6.71
CA ALA A 135 5.79 -9.47 6.71
C ALA A 135 5.15 -9.48 5.32
N VAL A 136 4.20 -10.38 5.11
CA VAL A 136 3.37 -10.54 3.90
C VAL A 136 1.91 -10.70 4.30
N GLU A 137 0.97 -10.27 3.46
CA GLU A 137 -0.46 -10.47 3.74
C GLU A 137 -0.93 -11.91 3.48
N GLU A 138 -0.21 -12.68 2.67
CA GLU A 138 -0.50 -14.08 2.36
C GLU A 138 0.78 -14.90 2.26
N GLN A 139 0.69 -16.22 2.44
CA GLN A 139 1.87 -17.09 2.31
C GLN A 139 2.45 -17.03 0.89
N VAL A 140 3.73 -16.71 0.81
CA VAL A 140 4.55 -16.76 -0.40
C VAL A 140 5.58 -17.90 -0.24
N PRO A 141 5.64 -18.88 -1.15
CA PRO A 141 6.56 -20.01 -1.04
C PRO A 141 8.04 -19.61 -0.97
N ASP A 142 8.44 -18.60 -1.76
CA ASP A 142 9.83 -18.16 -1.87
C ASP A 142 10.29 -17.32 -0.66
N LEU A 143 9.37 -16.91 0.21
CA LEU A 143 9.63 -16.10 1.40
C LEU A 143 9.17 -16.83 2.68
N PRO A 144 9.73 -18.00 3.00
CA PRO A 144 9.25 -18.84 4.11
C PRO A 144 9.46 -18.23 5.50
N ARG A 145 10.31 -17.19 5.60
CA ARG A 145 10.62 -16.49 6.86
C ARG A 145 9.69 -15.29 7.13
N ALA A 146 8.98 -14.80 6.12
CA ALA A 146 8.11 -13.64 6.27
C ALA A 146 6.90 -14.00 7.14
N ARG A 147 6.54 -13.12 8.09
CA ARG A 147 5.34 -13.31 8.91
C ARG A 147 4.09 -13.06 8.08
N VAL A 148 3.07 -13.91 8.21
CA VAL A 148 1.77 -13.67 7.57
C VAL A 148 0.91 -12.82 8.50
N GLU A 149 0.69 -11.55 8.17
CA GLU A 149 -0.14 -10.63 8.96
C GLU A 149 -0.82 -9.57 8.08
N ILE A 150 -1.88 -8.95 8.62
CA ILE A 150 -2.45 -7.74 8.02
C ILE A 150 -1.50 -6.57 8.29
N LEU A 151 -1.18 -5.79 7.26
CA LEU A 151 -0.22 -4.68 7.33
C LEU A 151 -0.95 -3.35 7.66
N PRO A 152 -1.04 -2.94 8.95
CA PRO A 152 -1.84 -1.78 9.35
C PRO A 152 -1.36 -0.48 8.69
N GLU A 153 -0.06 -0.28 8.55
CA GLU A 153 0.54 0.93 7.97
C GLU A 153 0.20 1.12 6.48
N ILE A 154 -0.07 0.02 5.77
CA ILE A 154 -0.57 0.04 4.39
C ILE A 154 -2.06 0.37 4.39
N LEU A 155 -2.85 -0.26 5.27
CA LEU A 155 -4.28 0.03 5.40
C LEU A 155 -4.54 1.50 5.76
N ASP A 156 -3.68 2.11 6.57
CA ASP A 156 -3.82 3.52 6.96
C ASP A 156 -3.57 4.50 5.82
N ARG A 157 -2.64 4.16 4.91
CA ARG A 157 -2.28 4.97 3.75
C ARG A 157 -3.03 4.61 2.47
N GLN A 158 -3.84 3.55 2.50
CA GLN A 158 -4.60 3.09 1.34
C GLN A 158 -5.50 4.22 0.81
N PRO A 159 -5.37 4.60 -0.48
CA PRO A 159 -6.19 5.64 -1.08
C PRO A 159 -7.66 5.20 -1.08
N ILE A 160 -8.49 5.96 -0.37
CA ILE A 160 -9.93 5.81 -0.35
C ILE A 160 -10.49 7.21 -0.54
N ALA A 161 -11.35 7.37 -1.55
CA ALA A 161 -11.99 8.66 -1.83
C ALA A 161 -12.86 9.09 -0.65
N THR A 162 -12.76 10.36 -0.26
CA THR A 162 -13.52 10.96 0.84
C THR A 162 -14.39 12.11 0.34
N PRO A 163 -15.31 11.89 -0.61
CA PRO A 163 -16.06 12.97 -1.26
C PRO A 163 -16.90 13.83 -0.31
N VAL A 164 -17.44 13.26 0.78
CA VAL A 164 -18.22 14.02 1.78
C VAL A 164 -17.30 14.96 2.54
N SER A 165 -16.15 14.46 2.99
CA SER A 165 -15.11 15.25 3.66
C SER A 165 -14.57 16.31 2.72
N ASP A 166 -14.16 15.92 1.50
CA ASP A 166 -13.52 16.81 0.54
C ASP A 166 -14.45 17.98 0.15
N ALA A 167 -15.76 17.74 0.01
CA ALA A 167 -16.74 18.79 -0.27
C ALA A 167 -16.82 19.84 0.85
N VAL A 168 -16.79 19.41 2.13
CA VAL A 168 -16.81 20.34 3.27
C VAL A 168 -15.46 21.02 3.43
N LEU A 169 -14.38 20.25 3.46
CA LEU A 169 -13.02 20.72 3.72
C LEU A 169 -12.50 21.69 2.66
N ALA A 170 -13.01 21.64 1.42
CA ALA A 170 -12.69 22.62 0.38
C ALA A 170 -13.08 24.06 0.75
N THR A 171 -13.99 24.24 1.72
CA THR A 171 -14.45 25.56 2.18
C THR A 171 -13.82 25.97 3.53
N LEU A 172 -13.16 25.05 4.22
CA LEU A 172 -12.53 25.30 5.51
C LEU A 172 -11.09 25.80 5.32
N PRO A 173 -10.59 26.69 6.20
CA PRO A 173 -9.18 27.03 6.23
C PRO A 173 -8.30 25.78 6.41
N THR A 174 -7.19 25.73 5.69
CA THR A 174 -6.16 24.72 5.92
C THR A 174 -5.25 25.20 7.04
N GLY A 175 -5.48 24.70 8.26
CA GLY A 175 -4.59 24.95 9.39
C GLY A 175 -3.38 24.00 9.41
N THR A 176 -2.47 24.19 10.38
CA THR A 176 -1.36 23.25 10.60
C THR A 176 -1.88 21.94 11.21
N ALA A 177 -1.08 20.87 11.17
CA ALA A 177 -1.47 19.58 11.75
C ALA A 177 -1.86 19.66 13.24
N ALA A 178 -1.32 20.63 13.99
CA ALA A 178 -1.62 20.83 15.41
C ALA A 178 -2.82 21.76 15.68
N SER A 179 -3.38 22.38 14.66
CA SER A 179 -4.53 23.29 14.78
C SER A 179 -5.86 22.54 14.83
N VAL A 180 -6.92 23.22 15.30
CA VAL A 180 -8.29 22.67 15.28
C VAL A 180 -8.70 22.30 13.85
N GLU A 181 -8.41 23.15 12.88
CA GLU A 181 -8.71 22.91 11.47
C GLU A 181 -7.95 21.68 10.96
N GLY A 182 -6.65 21.56 11.26
CA GLY A 182 -5.85 20.40 10.87
C GLY A 182 -6.40 19.09 11.44
N HIS A 183 -6.81 19.08 12.71
CA HIS A 183 -7.45 17.93 13.34
C HIS A 183 -8.81 17.60 12.71
N VAL A 184 -9.66 18.60 12.41
CA VAL A 184 -10.93 18.39 11.71
C VAL A 184 -10.70 17.78 10.32
N HIS A 185 -9.72 18.29 9.56
CA HIS A 185 -9.34 17.74 8.26
C HIS A 185 -8.91 16.26 8.36
N HIS A 186 -8.17 15.91 9.40
CA HIS A 186 -7.72 14.54 9.62
C HIS A 186 -8.88 13.61 10.04
N TYR A 187 -9.58 13.94 11.13
CA TYR A 187 -10.58 13.06 11.72
C TYR A 187 -11.82 12.88 10.83
N LEU A 188 -12.22 13.90 10.07
CA LEU A 188 -13.34 13.78 9.14
C LEU A 188 -13.04 12.75 8.04
N ARG A 189 -11.82 12.78 7.48
CA ARG A 189 -11.39 11.78 6.49
C ARG A 189 -11.23 10.39 7.09
N VAL A 190 -10.72 10.26 8.32
CA VAL A 190 -10.67 8.96 9.01
C VAL A 190 -12.07 8.38 9.17
N TRP A 191 -13.01 9.19 9.66
CA TRP A 191 -14.39 8.76 9.85
C TRP A 191 -15.04 8.33 8.52
N GLU A 192 -14.92 9.13 7.47
CA GLU A 192 -15.47 8.78 6.16
C GLU A 192 -14.85 7.49 5.60
N ARG A 193 -13.53 7.33 5.67
CA ARG A 193 -12.85 6.10 5.20
C ARG A 193 -13.36 4.86 5.92
N LEU A 194 -13.57 4.94 7.24
CA LEU A 194 -14.18 3.84 7.98
C LEU A 194 -15.59 3.53 7.48
N THR A 195 -16.45 4.55 7.31
CA THR A 195 -17.81 4.34 6.79
C THR A 195 -17.82 3.78 5.36
N TYR A 196 -16.89 4.21 4.52
CA TYR A 196 -16.71 3.69 3.17
C TYR A 196 -16.37 2.20 3.21
N ARG A 197 -15.41 1.80 4.06
CA ARG A 197 -15.03 0.40 4.23
C ARG A 197 -16.20 -0.46 4.67
N LEU A 198 -16.95 -0.01 5.68
CA LEU A 198 -18.16 -0.70 6.14
C LEU A 198 -19.20 -0.88 5.02
N ARG A 199 -19.42 0.17 4.23
CA ARG A 199 -20.36 0.14 3.09
C ARG A 199 -19.90 -0.80 1.97
N SER A 200 -18.60 -0.86 1.73
CA SER A 200 -18.00 -1.55 0.59
C SER A 200 -17.50 -2.95 0.93
N ASP A 201 -18.01 -3.53 2.03
CA ASP A 201 -17.58 -4.84 2.55
C ASP A 201 -16.06 -4.95 2.68
N TRP A 202 -15.46 -3.91 3.26
CA TRP A 202 -14.02 -3.77 3.54
C TRP A 202 -13.13 -3.64 2.32
N ALA A 203 -13.69 -3.36 1.15
CA ALA A 203 -12.91 -3.01 -0.03
C ALA A 203 -11.98 -1.80 0.24
N PRO A 204 -10.83 -1.72 -0.46
CA PRO A 204 -10.39 -2.67 -1.49
C PRO A 204 -9.58 -3.87 -0.97
N SER A 205 -9.21 -3.93 0.31
CA SER A 205 -8.46 -5.08 0.86
C SER A 205 -9.35 -6.28 1.22
N GLY A 206 -10.62 -6.07 1.55
CA GLY A 206 -11.49 -7.08 2.16
C GLY A 206 -11.06 -7.46 3.60
N ARG A 207 -10.02 -6.82 4.12
CA ARG A 207 -9.35 -7.12 5.40
C ARG A 207 -9.15 -5.85 6.20
N TYR A 208 -9.25 -5.97 7.51
CA TYR A 208 -9.03 -4.87 8.43
C TYR A 208 -8.67 -5.42 9.81
N ARG A 209 -8.22 -4.58 10.75
CA ARG A 209 -7.92 -5.04 12.11
C ARG A 209 -8.88 -4.44 13.14
N ALA A 210 -9.16 -5.21 14.19
CA ALA A 210 -10.04 -4.78 15.27
C ALA A 210 -9.51 -3.53 16.00
N ASP A 211 -8.21 -3.45 16.25
CA ASP A 211 -7.60 -2.28 16.91
C ASP A 211 -7.69 -1.02 16.04
N LEU A 212 -7.46 -1.14 14.72
CA LEU A 212 -7.67 -0.02 13.79
C LEU A 212 -9.13 0.44 13.76
N PHE A 213 -10.07 -0.50 13.81
CA PHE A 213 -11.49 -0.16 13.92
C PHE A 213 -11.79 0.66 15.17
N HIS A 214 -11.26 0.25 16.33
CA HIS A 214 -11.47 1.01 17.57
C HIS A 214 -10.80 2.38 17.54
N ARG A 215 -9.57 2.49 17.01
CA ARG A 215 -8.90 3.77 16.80
C ARG A 215 -9.70 4.69 15.86
N ASP A 216 -10.24 4.17 14.77
CA ASP A 216 -11.02 4.97 13.83
C ASP A 216 -12.39 5.39 14.42
N LEU A 217 -12.91 4.71 15.45
CA LEU A 217 -14.05 5.20 16.26
C LEU A 217 -13.68 6.38 17.15
N GLU A 218 -12.42 6.50 17.60
CA GLU A 218 -11.94 7.65 18.37
C GLU A 218 -11.95 8.92 17.51
N ALA A 219 -11.74 8.81 16.19
CA ALA A 219 -11.87 9.94 15.28
C ALA A 219 -13.27 10.58 15.34
N ARG A 220 -14.32 9.78 15.53
CA ARG A 220 -15.70 10.29 15.69
C ARG A 220 -15.90 11.02 17.02
N GLU A 221 -15.24 10.57 18.08
CA GLU A 221 -15.26 11.22 19.38
C GLU A 221 -14.53 12.57 19.32
N GLU A 222 -13.37 12.61 18.67
CA GLU A 222 -12.64 13.86 18.46
C GLU A 222 -13.43 14.85 17.60
N LEU A 223 -14.15 14.41 16.57
CA LEU A 223 -15.05 15.28 15.81
C LEU A 223 -16.15 15.90 16.68
N GLU A 224 -16.73 15.14 17.62
CA GLU A 224 -17.73 15.66 18.55
C GLU A 224 -17.18 16.79 19.41
N ARG A 225 -15.94 16.64 19.88
CA ARG A 225 -15.23 17.63 20.70
C ARG A 225 -14.82 18.87 19.91
N LEU A 226 -14.37 18.71 18.66
CA LEU A 226 -13.83 19.79 17.83
C LEU A 226 -14.91 20.66 17.17
N ILE A 227 -16.08 20.09 16.83
CA ILE A 227 -17.17 20.84 16.17
C ILE A 227 -17.59 22.12 16.94
N PRO A 228 -17.74 22.11 18.27
CA PRO A 228 -18.03 23.32 19.06
C PRO A 228 -16.93 24.37 19.06
N GLU A 229 -15.68 24.00 18.80
CA GLU A 229 -14.52 24.91 18.74
C GLU A 229 -14.43 25.64 17.39
N MET A 230 -15.14 25.14 16.36
CA MET A 230 -15.19 25.75 15.04
C MET A 230 -16.07 27.00 15.04
N SER A 231 -15.76 27.94 14.14
CA SER A 231 -16.65 29.07 13.89
C SER A 231 -18.02 28.60 13.42
N GLU A 232 -19.08 29.33 13.79
CA GLU A 232 -20.46 28.96 13.49
C GLU A 232 -20.71 28.78 11.97
N MET A 233 -19.98 29.54 11.15
CA MET A 233 -19.99 29.45 9.69
C MET A 233 -19.65 28.05 9.18
N TYR A 234 -18.66 27.37 9.78
CA TYR A 234 -18.20 26.05 9.34
C TYR A 234 -18.85 24.91 10.13
N ALA A 235 -19.24 25.18 11.39
CA ALA A 235 -19.79 24.16 12.28
C ALA A 235 -21.08 23.52 11.73
N VAL A 236 -21.93 24.28 11.03
CA VAL A 236 -23.16 23.73 10.42
C VAL A 236 -22.84 22.70 9.33
N ALA A 237 -22.01 23.07 8.34
CA ALA A 237 -21.62 22.16 7.27
C ALA A 237 -20.90 20.91 7.79
N LEU A 238 -20.05 21.07 8.82
CA LEU A 238 -19.36 19.96 9.44
C LEU A 238 -20.33 19.00 10.17
N ARG A 239 -21.33 19.53 10.91
CA ARG A 239 -22.36 18.69 11.54
C ARG A 239 -23.20 17.93 10.52
N ASP A 240 -23.53 18.55 9.39
CA ASP A 240 -24.30 17.91 8.34
C ASP A 240 -23.52 16.74 7.70
N ALA A 241 -22.22 16.96 7.40
CA ALA A 241 -21.34 15.91 6.92
C ALA A 241 -21.21 14.75 7.93
N VAL A 242 -20.93 15.05 9.20
CA VAL A 242 -20.84 14.01 10.25
C VAL A 242 -22.17 13.27 10.38
N THR A 243 -23.31 13.95 10.30
CA THR A 243 -24.64 13.32 10.34
C THR A 243 -24.86 12.36 9.16
N GLN A 244 -24.40 12.73 7.97
CA GLN A 244 -24.46 11.86 6.79
C GLN A 244 -23.59 10.61 6.95
N LEU A 245 -22.36 10.77 7.46
CA LEU A 245 -21.45 9.66 7.73
C LEU A 245 -22.00 8.75 8.85
N ASP A 246 -22.53 9.34 9.92
CA ASP A 246 -23.15 8.62 11.04
C ASP A 246 -24.33 7.75 10.57
N ARG A 247 -25.14 8.25 9.62
CA ARG A 247 -26.22 7.47 9.00
C ARG A 247 -25.66 6.24 8.27
N THR A 248 -24.64 6.44 7.45
CA THR A 248 -23.97 5.36 6.72
C THR A 248 -23.37 4.33 7.68
N PHE A 249 -22.68 4.79 8.73
CA PHE A 249 -22.14 3.91 9.77
C PHE A 249 -23.25 3.07 10.44
N LYS A 250 -24.38 3.70 10.82
CA LYS A 250 -25.52 2.99 11.42
C LYS A 250 -26.10 1.93 10.49
N GLU A 251 -26.22 2.22 9.20
CA GLU A 251 -26.78 1.32 8.19
C GLU A 251 -25.95 0.06 7.98
N HIS A 252 -24.64 0.09 8.28
CA HIS A 252 -23.70 -1.01 8.04
C HIS A 252 -23.15 -1.67 9.32
N THR A 253 -23.72 -1.32 10.47
CA THR A 253 -23.33 -1.88 11.77
C THR A 253 -24.57 -2.33 12.54
N ASP A 254 -24.39 -3.25 13.49
CA ASP A 254 -25.44 -3.71 14.41
C ASP A 254 -25.10 -3.29 15.84
N THR A 255 -26.10 -3.25 16.72
CA THR A 255 -25.87 -2.98 18.15
C THR A 255 -25.20 -4.19 18.81
N LYS A 256 -24.20 -3.94 19.65
CA LYS A 256 -23.61 -4.98 20.49
C LYS A 256 -24.70 -5.59 21.38
N PRO A 257 -24.75 -6.92 21.56
CA PRO A 257 -25.57 -7.51 22.61
C PRO A 257 -25.06 -6.98 23.95
N THR A 258 -25.95 -6.34 24.72
CA THR A 258 -25.63 -5.70 26.00
C THR A 258 -25.09 -6.75 26.99
N SER A 259 -23.88 -6.55 27.50
CA SER A 259 -23.49 -7.07 28.81
C SER A 259 -23.99 -6.08 29.86
N ASP A 260 -24.71 -6.58 30.86
CA ASP A 260 -25.16 -5.82 32.03
C ASP A 260 -23.95 -5.44 32.91
N ASP A 261 -23.17 -4.43 32.52
CA ASP A 261 -22.14 -3.70 33.30
C ASP A 261 -21.43 -2.72 32.32
N ASP A 262 -21.11 -1.46 32.60
CA ASP A 262 -20.86 -0.76 33.86
C ASP A 262 -20.92 0.77 33.61
N GLY A 263 -21.76 1.50 34.36
CA GLY A 263 -21.56 2.89 34.81
C GLY A 263 -21.34 4.11 33.89
N LYS A 264 -21.00 3.99 32.59
CA LYS A 264 -20.92 5.13 31.66
C LYS A 264 -21.65 4.82 30.37
N ALA A 265 -22.54 5.71 29.95
CA ALA A 265 -23.15 5.62 28.62
C ALA A 265 -22.07 5.87 27.58
N ASP A 266 -21.43 4.81 27.10
CA ASP A 266 -20.54 4.86 25.94
C ASP A 266 -21.30 5.48 24.77
N SER A 267 -20.62 6.34 24.01
CA SER A 267 -21.20 6.99 22.84
C SER A 267 -21.81 5.96 21.90
N TRP A 268 -22.95 6.30 21.27
CA TRP A 268 -23.78 5.31 20.55
C TRP A 268 -23.01 4.54 19.46
N TRP A 269 -21.96 5.11 18.87
CA TRP A 269 -21.12 4.44 17.88
C TRP A 269 -20.19 3.37 18.48
N ARG A 270 -19.72 3.53 19.72
CA ARG A 270 -18.92 2.53 20.45
C ARG A 270 -19.74 1.26 20.78
N ASN A 271 -21.05 1.40 20.86
CA ASN A 271 -22.00 0.32 21.09
C ASN A 271 -22.40 -0.44 19.82
N ARG A 272 -21.66 -0.27 18.73
CA ARG A 272 -21.94 -0.94 17.45
C ARG A 272 -20.78 -1.79 16.99
N VAL A 273 -21.09 -2.83 16.24
CA VAL A 273 -20.15 -3.73 15.58
C VAL A 273 -20.48 -3.83 14.10
N PRO A 274 -19.49 -4.04 13.23
CA PRO A 274 -19.76 -4.27 11.82
C PRO A 274 -20.64 -5.50 11.59
N ARG A 275 -21.52 -5.44 10.57
CA ARG A 275 -22.34 -6.60 10.17
C ARG A 275 -21.53 -7.79 9.65
N ARG A 276 -20.37 -7.50 9.07
CA ARG A 276 -19.40 -8.48 8.58
C ARG A 276 -18.04 -8.12 9.13
N THR A 277 -17.38 -9.08 9.77
CA THR A 277 -16.10 -8.85 10.42
C THR A 277 -14.95 -9.28 9.51
N PRO A 278 -13.97 -8.41 9.24
CA PRO A 278 -12.84 -8.65 8.33
C PRO A 278 -11.55 -9.06 9.04
N TRP A 279 -11.61 -9.29 10.36
CA TRP A 279 -10.51 -9.71 11.23
C TRP A 279 -10.81 -11.07 11.86
#